data_AF-A0A7X8AMB1-F1
#
_entry.id   AF-A0A7X8AMB1-F1
#
_cell.length_a   1.000
_cell.length_b   1.000
_cell.length_c   1.000
_cell.angle_alpha   90.00
_cell.angle_beta   90.00
_cell.angle_gamma   90.00
#
_symmetry.space_group_name_H-M   'P 1'
#
loop_
_entity.id
_entity.type
_entity.pdbx_description
1 polymer ?
#
loop_
_entity_poly.entity_id
_entity_poly.type
_entity_poly.pdbx_seq_one_letter_code
_entity_poly.pdbx_strand_id
1 'polypeptide(L)' 'MDRGQGFEKKGFVVVSRPSSRRIVRIQGIVQGVGFRPFIHRLAIELGLSGSVCNDAGGVLVDVEG' A
#
# COMPACT_ATOMS: atom_id res chain seq x y z
N MET A 1 -50.69 6.47 -24.60
CA MET A 1 -50.19 5.82 -23.37
C MET A 1 -49.10 4.86 -23.78
N ASP A 2 -47.84 5.25 -23.69
CA ASP A 2 -46.77 4.34 -23.28
C ASP A 2 -45.58 5.18 -22.81
N ARG A 3 -45.35 5.19 -21.49
CA ARG A 3 -44.23 5.89 -20.86
C ARG A 3 -43.08 4.88 -20.81
N GLY A 4 -42.19 4.98 -21.79
CA GLY A 4 -40.93 4.22 -21.82
C GLY A 4 -40.17 4.41 -20.51
N GLN A 5 -39.98 3.30 -19.81
CA GLN A 5 -39.42 3.19 -18.48
C GLN A 5 -38.00 3.77 -18.44
N GLY A 6 -37.76 4.69 -17.52
CA GLY A 6 -36.43 5.22 -17.25
C GLY A 6 -35.50 4.11 -16.78
N PHE A 7 -34.37 3.96 -17.45
CA PHE A 7 -33.26 3.13 -16.97
C PHE A 7 -32.68 3.79 -15.71
N GLU A 8 -33.12 3.32 -14.55
CA GLU A 8 -32.58 3.69 -13.25
C GLU A 8 -31.14 3.17 -13.14
N LYS A 9 -30.16 4.06 -13.30
CA LYS A 9 -28.75 3.75 -13.04
C LYS A 9 -28.55 3.56 -11.54
N LYS A 10 -28.75 2.33 -11.05
CA LYS A 10 -28.29 1.93 -9.72
C LYS A 10 -26.76 2.04 -9.68
N GLY A 11 -26.27 3.13 -9.08
CA GLY A 11 -24.86 3.38 -8.89
C GLY A 11 -24.22 2.28 -8.03
N PHE A 12 -23.09 1.76 -8.49
CA PHE A 12 -22.22 0.92 -7.67
C PHE A 12 -21.57 1.80 -6.60
N VAL A 13 -21.71 1.45 -5.33
CA VAL A 13 -20.90 2.01 -4.26
C VAL A 13 -19.66 1.12 -4.12
N VAL A 14 -18.49 1.67 -4.45
CA VAL A 14 -17.21 1.00 -4.16
C VAL A 14 -16.94 1.16 -2.67
N VAL A 15 -17.11 0.08 -1.91
CA VAL A 15 -16.67 0.03 -0.51
C VAL A 15 -15.19 -0.34 -0.51
N SER A 16 -14.31 0.65 -0.34
CA SER A 16 -12.89 0.37 -0.12
C SER A 16 -12.70 -0.26 1.26
N ARG A 17 -11.88 -1.31 1.36
CA ARG A 17 -11.41 -1.77 2.66
C ARG A 17 -10.60 -0.64 3.31
N PRO A 18 -10.68 -0.43 4.64
CA PRO A 18 -9.85 0.56 5.30
C PRO A 18 -8.39 0.18 5.08
N SER A 19 -7.62 1.03 4.39
CA SER A 19 -6.17 0.86 4.30
C SER A 19 -5.57 1.15 5.68
N SER A 20 -4.63 0.30 6.10
CA SER A 20 -3.93 0.46 7.36
C SER A 20 -2.50 0.90 7.10
N ARG A 21 -2.11 2.05 7.67
CA ARG A 21 -0.74 2.54 7.62
C ARG A 21 0.06 2.07 8.84
N ARG A 22 1.31 1.66 8.63
CA ARG A 22 2.24 1.21 9.67
C ARG A 22 3.63 1.76 9.42
N ILE A 23 4.33 2.10 10.52
CA ILE A 23 5.73 2.46 10.52
C ILE A 23 6.52 1.33 11.17
N VAL A 24 7.52 0.80 10.49
CA VAL A 24 8.39 -0.28 10.97
C VAL A 24 9.83 0.21 11.05
N ARG A 25 10.45 0.05 12.21
CA ARG A 25 11.86 0.36 12.47
C ARG A 25 12.65 -0.94 12.50
N ILE A 26 13.69 -1.03 11.68
CA ILE A 26 14.58 -2.18 11.59
C ILE A 26 15.97 -1.71 11.99
N GLN A 27 16.56 -2.35 12.99
CA GLN A 27 17.86 -1.99 13.56
C GLN A 27 18.89 -3.09 13.25
N GLY A 28 20.18 -2.73 13.19
CA GLY A 28 21.28 -3.65 12.94
C GLY A 28 22.03 -3.40 11.63
N ILE A 29 22.79 -4.40 11.15
CA ILE A 29 23.62 -4.28 9.94
C ILE A 29 22.72 -4.41 8.70
N VAL A 30 22.19 -3.28 8.22
CA VAL A 30 21.24 -3.21 7.09
C VAL A 30 21.74 -2.35 5.92
N GLN A 31 22.95 -1.81 6.04
CA GLN A 31 23.60 -1.02 4.99
C GLN A 31 24.45 -1.92 4.09
N GLY A 32 24.38 -1.70 2.77
CA GLY A 32 25.18 -2.46 1.78
C GLY A 32 24.67 -3.88 1.46
N VAL A 33 23.60 -4.36 2.09
CA VAL A 33 23.10 -5.75 1.94
C VAL A 33 22.00 -5.95 0.88
N GLY A 34 21.64 -4.90 0.14
CA GLY A 34 20.52 -4.97 -0.81
C GLY A 34 19.12 -4.94 -0.16
N PHE A 35 19.02 -4.35 1.04
CA PHE A 35 17.76 -4.30 1.80
C PHE A 35 16.62 -3.57 1.07
N ARG A 36 16.92 -2.43 0.42
CA ARG A 36 15.92 -1.64 -0.33
C ARG A 36 15.30 -2.41 -1.50
N PRO A 37 16.08 -3.07 -2.39
CA PRO A 37 15.53 -3.97 -3.42
C PRO A 37 14.63 -5.08 -2.86
N PHE A 38 15.01 -5.69 -1.73
CA PHE A 38 14.22 -6.74 -1.08
C PHE A 38 12.84 -6.22 -0.62
N ILE A 39 12.82 -5.09 0.10
CA ILE A 39 11.57 -4.47 0.59
C ILE A 39 10.67 -4.03 -0.57
N HIS A 40 11.25 -3.46 -1.64
CA HIS A 40 10.49 -3.03 -2.82
C HIS A 40 9.77 -4.21 -3.49
N ARG A 41 10.47 -5.34 -3.68
CA ARG A 41 9.86 -6.55 -4.24
C ARG A 41 8.73 -7.09 -3.34
N LEU A 42 8.96 -7.16 -2.04
CA LEU A 42 7.97 -7.63 -1.08
C LEU A 42 6.71 -6.75 -1.06
N ALA A 43 6.87 -5.42 -1.13
CA ALA A 43 5.73 -4.49 -1.20
C ALA A 43 4.87 -4.73 -2.45
N ILE A 44 5.50 -4.96 -3.62
CA ILE A 44 4.78 -5.29 -4.86
C ILE A 44 4.03 -6.62 -4.73
N GLU A 45 4.68 -7.66 -4.21
CA GLU A 45 4.07 -8.98 -4.03
C GLU A 45 2.86 -8.95 -3.09
N LEU A 46 2.87 -8.07 -2.09
CA LEU A 46 1.78 -7.91 -1.12
C LEU A 46 0.75 -6.84 -1.51
N GLY A 47 0.94 -6.13 -2.63
CA GLY A 47 0.07 -5.01 -3.03
C GLY A 47 0.11 -3.82 -2.08
N LEU A 48 1.22 -3.65 -1.36
CA LEU A 48 1.43 -2.57 -0.40
C LEU A 48 2.09 -1.36 -1.07
N SER A 49 1.76 -0.18 -0.59
CA SER A 49 2.34 1.10 -1.01
C SER A 49 3.13 1.73 0.14
N GLY A 50 4.11 2.60 -0.14
CA GLY A 50 4.88 3.21 0.92
C GLY A 50 6.30 3.64 0.54
N SER A 51 7.16 3.81 1.55
CA SER A 51 8.55 4.24 1.39
C SER A 51 9.51 3.46 2.29
N VAL A 52 10.77 3.35 1.85
CA VAL A 52 11.87 2.74 2.61
C VAL A 52 13.04 3.72 2.66
N CYS A 53 13.54 4.00 3.85
CA CYS A 53 14.65 4.90 4.09
C CYS A 53 15.72 4.21 4.94
N ASN A 54 16.96 4.20 4.46
CA ASN A 54 18.10 3.82 5.29
C ASN A 54 18.62 5.07 6.01
N ASP A 55 18.82 4.98 7.32
CA ASP A 55 19.48 6.02 8.12
C ASP A 55 20.65 5.43 8.94
N ALA A 56 21.29 6.27 9.75
CA ALA A 56 22.43 5.87 10.58
C ALA A 56 22.07 4.82 11.65
N GLY A 57 20.80 4.68 12.02
CA GLY A 57 20.30 3.74 13.01
C GLY A 57 19.61 2.49 12.43
N GLY A 58 19.52 2.37 11.10
CA GLY A 58 18.98 1.20 10.42
C GLY A 58 18.09 1.54 9.22
N VAL A 59 16.90 0.93 9.16
CA VAL A 59 15.90 1.18 8.12
C VAL A 59 14.58 1.61 8.75
N LEU A 60 13.95 2.63 8.18
CA LEU A 60 12.57 3.02 8.45
C LEU A 60 11.72 2.64 7.24
N VAL A 61 10.64 1.92 7.48
CA VAL A 61 9.65 1.54 6.45
C VAL A 61 8.31 2.15 6.83
N ASP A 62 7.75 2.94 5.93
CA ASP A 62 6.37 3.43 5.99
C ASP A 62 5.56 2.65 4.96
N VAL A 63 4.50 1.97 5.37
CA VAL A 63 3.75 1.05 4.51
C VAL A 63 2.25 1.18 4.74
N GLU A 64 1.48 1.09 3.66
CA GLU A 64 0.02 1.19 3.62
C GLU A 64 -0.59 0.14 2.68
N GLY A 65 -1.65 -0.51 3.14
CA GLY A 65 -2.52 -1.42 2.38
C GLY A 65 -3.61 -2.06 3.24
#